data_AF-A0A7S1Z0I0-F1
#
_entry.id   AF-A0A7S1Z0I0-F1
#
_cell.length_a   1.000
_cell.length_b   1.000
_cell.length_c   1.000
_cell.angle_alpha   90.00
_cell.angle_beta   90.00
_cell.angle_gamma   90.00
#
_symmetry.space_group_name_H-M   'P 1'
#
loop_
_entity.id
_entity.type
_entity.pdbx_description
1 polymer ?
#
loop_
_entity_poly.entity_id
_entity_poly.type
_entity_poly.pdbx_seq_one_letter_code
_entity_poly.pdbx_strand_id
1 'polypeptide(L)'
;MPPSSNKTEGLRAVGATTAPTQETTQGKNWNPTNTCPDEVTETETVAATNSYQLPIHSVVFVVSVLVALISSLPSLESIDSAATARTFSTPMFPSVAPTSLELGSIRLSFASAIFSTQYCLATGKGWTQRTAYLPHSKLVASPIDMKGWKTLCPFTSWSWNLLGLSFALNGAIALSVHFGREDILTSHPWILRSALILFEIGAPAAMLVSSVIRYAIWPRALSSGGPES
;
A
#
# COMPACT_ATOMS: atom_id res chain seq x y z
N MET A 1 2.61 -48.20 36.49
CA MET A 1 3.16 -47.53 35.30
C MET A 1 4.01 -46.35 35.76
N PRO A 2 5.32 -46.35 35.51
CA PRO A 2 6.24 -45.30 35.97
C PRO A 2 6.26 -44.10 35.00
N PRO A 3 6.61 -42.89 35.46
CA PRO A 3 6.76 -41.71 34.62
C PRO A 3 8.12 -41.70 33.90
N SER A 4 8.11 -41.43 32.58
CA SER A 4 9.33 -41.31 31.78
C SER A 4 9.99 -39.95 32.01
N SER A 5 11.17 -40.00 32.65
CA SER A 5 12.17 -38.94 32.64
C SER A 5 12.76 -38.82 31.25
N ASN A 6 12.66 -37.62 30.64
CA ASN A 6 13.47 -37.28 29.47
C ASN A 6 14.42 -36.14 29.82
N LYS A 7 15.70 -36.50 29.91
CA LYS A 7 16.87 -35.65 29.83
C LYS A 7 16.90 -34.94 28.47
N THR A 8 17.32 -33.69 28.45
CA THR A 8 18.05 -33.16 27.29
C THR A 8 19.08 -32.14 27.78
N GLU A 9 20.31 -32.64 27.91
CA GLU A 9 21.54 -31.87 27.93
C GLU A 9 21.75 -31.24 26.55
N GLY A 10 22.26 -30.01 26.52
CA GLY A 10 22.58 -29.35 25.26
C GLY A 10 23.02 -27.89 25.37
N LEU A 11 23.76 -27.50 26.42
CA LEU A 11 24.49 -26.23 26.40
C LEU A 11 25.70 -26.38 25.47
N ARG A 12 25.62 -25.80 24.27
CA ARG A 12 26.80 -25.46 23.47
C ARG A 12 26.86 -23.96 23.27
N ALA A 13 27.97 -23.42 23.77
CA ALA A 13 28.45 -22.06 23.55
C ALA A 13 28.63 -21.78 22.05
N VAL A 14 28.18 -20.60 21.61
CA VAL A 14 28.54 -20.04 20.31
C VAL A 14 28.90 -18.57 20.52
N GLY A 15 30.18 -18.29 20.29
CA GLY A 15 30.63 -17.13 19.54
C GLY A 15 30.55 -15.77 20.22
N ALA A 16 31.66 -15.35 20.81
CA ALA A 16 31.93 -13.95 21.11
C ALA A 16 31.81 -13.10 19.83
N THR A 17 30.85 -12.17 19.83
CA THR A 17 30.65 -11.15 18.81
C THR A 17 31.86 -10.22 18.77
N THR A 18 32.70 -10.39 17.74
CA THR A 18 33.78 -9.46 17.42
C THR A 18 33.14 -8.15 16.90
N ALA A 19 33.53 -7.03 17.50
CA ALA A 19 33.06 -5.70 17.12
C ALA A 19 33.42 -5.38 15.66
N PRO A 20 32.54 -4.68 14.91
CA PRO A 20 32.90 -4.22 13.57
C PRO A 20 33.90 -3.08 13.67
N THR A 21 35.10 -3.32 13.14
CA THR A 21 36.11 -2.31 12.81
C THR A 21 35.45 -1.23 11.95
N GLN A 22 35.43 0.01 12.45
CA GLN A 22 35.09 1.18 11.65
C GLN A 22 36.20 1.40 10.61
N GLU A 23 35.90 1.12 9.34
CA GLU A 23 36.68 1.65 8.23
C GLU A 23 36.42 3.15 8.12
N THR A 24 37.35 3.92 8.67
CA THR A 24 37.53 5.34 8.40
C THR A 24 37.84 5.50 6.92
N THR A 25 36.82 5.78 6.10
CA THR A 25 37.01 6.15 4.70
C THR A 25 37.74 7.49 4.65
N GLN A 26 39.05 7.40 4.44
CA GLN A 26 39.96 8.52 4.19
C GLN A 26 39.43 9.39 3.07
N GLY A 27 39.39 10.71 3.32
CA GLY A 27 38.98 11.73 2.37
C GLY A 27 39.76 11.62 1.06
N LYS A 28 39.03 11.34 -0.02
CA LYS A 28 39.54 11.48 -1.38
C LYS A 28 39.56 12.97 -1.69
N ASN A 29 40.77 13.51 -1.69
CA ASN A 29 41.14 14.87 -2.04
C ASN A 29 40.48 15.26 -3.39
N TRP A 30 39.47 16.11 -3.36
CA TRP A 30 38.85 16.65 -4.57
C TRP A 30 39.76 17.76 -5.08
N ASN A 31 40.41 17.53 -6.21
CA ASN A 31 41.35 18.45 -6.83
C ASN A 31 40.56 19.35 -7.81
N PRO A 32 40.36 20.65 -7.53
CA PRO A 32 39.61 21.55 -8.41
C PRO A 32 40.60 22.18 -9.39
N THR A 33 41.05 21.45 -10.40
CA THR A 33 41.81 22.06 -11.49
C THR A 33 41.71 21.23 -12.75
N ASN A 34 41.19 21.88 -13.80
CA ASN A 34 41.25 21.49 -15.21
C ASN A 34 40.28 20.34 -15.56
N THR A 35 39.32 20.51 -16.46
CA THR A 35 39.24 21.33 -17.67
C THR A 35 37.76 21.60 -17.97
N CYS A 36 37.44 22.79 -18.51
CA CYS A 36 36.16 23.00 -19.19
C CYS A 36 35.97 21.87 -20.22
N PRO A 37 34.90 21.09 -20.15
CA PRO A 37 34.55 20.20 -21.24
C PRO A 37 34.11 21.04 -22.42
N ASP A 38 34.62 20.69 -23.59
CA ASP A 38 34.17 21.20 -24.88
C ASP A 38 32.64 21.20 -24.94
N GLU A 39 32.13 22.25 -25.57
CA GLU A 39 30.74 22.51 -25.87
C GLU A 39 30.16 21.34 -26.69
N VAL A 40 29.72 20.28 -26.02
CA VAL A 40 28.99 19.17 -26.62
C VAL A 40 27.61 19.68 -26.99
N THR A 41 27.53 20.20 -28.21
CA THR A 41 26.34 20.41 -29.05
C THR A 41 25.10 19.69 -28.51
N GLU A 42 24.27 20.43 -27.76
CA GLU A 42 23.02 19.97 -27.13
C GLU A 42 21.89 19.80 -28.14
N THR A 43 22.08 19.04 -29.23
CA THR A 43 21.06 18.94 -30.29
C THR A 43 20.48 17.54 -30.47
N GLU A 44 20.86 16.53 -29.67
CA GLU A 44 20.44 15.15 -29.93
C GLU A 44 20.03 14.30 -28.71
N THR A 45 19.55 14.92 -27.62
CA THR A 45 19.06 14.16 -26.44
C THR A 45 17.57 14.31 -26.12
N VAL A 46 16.80 14.93 -27.02
CA VAL A 46 15.32 15.07 -26.85
C VAL A 46 14.54 13.97 -27.61
N ALA A 47 15.20 13.16 -28.44
CA ALA A 47 14.52 12.17 -29.28
C ALA A 47 14.23 10.80 -28.61
N ALA A 48 14.84 10.50 -27.46
CA ALA A 48 14.72 9.18 -26.81
C ALA A 48 13.59 9.06 -25.78
N THR A 49 12.70 10.06 -25.67
CA THR A 49 11.47 9.99 -24.87
C THR A 49 10.23 9.58 -25.68
N ASN A 50 10.34 9.43 -27.02
CA ASN A 50 9.20 9.29 -27.91
C ASN A 50 8.62 7.88 -28.09
N SER A 51 9.17 6.85 -27.45
CA SER A 51 8.63 5.48 -27.58
C SER A 51 8.34 4.81 -26.24
N TYR A 52 8.10 5.58 -25.18
CA TYR A 52 7.34 5.03 -24.06
C TYR A 52 5.87 4.99 -24.47
N GLN A 53 5.49 3.91 -25.16
CA GLN A 53 4.10 3.54 -25.25
C GLN A 53 3.61 3.36 -23.81
N LEU A 54 2.82 4.34 -23.33
CA LEU A 54 2.00 4.15 -22.15
C LEU A 54 1.34 2.78 -22.29
N PRO A 55 1.28 1.96 -21.25
CA PRO A 55 0.63 0.65 -21.34
C PRO A 55 -0.87 0.89 -21.60
N ILE A 56 -1.24 1.04 -22.88
CA ILE A 56 -2.59 1.43 -23.32
C ILE A 56 -3.59 0.45 -22.72
N HIS A 57 -3.24 -0.84 -22.67
CA HIS A 57 -4.05 -1.87 -22.03
C HIS A 57 -4.33 -1.59 -20.54
N SER A 58 -3.34 -1.12 -19.77
CA SER A 58 -3.52 -0.76 -18.36
C SER A 58 -4.38 0.49 -18.19
N VAL A 59 -4.19 1.50 -19.05
CA VAL A 59 -5.01 2.73 -19.03
C VAL A 59 -6.46 2.41 -19.37
N VAL A 60 -6.69 1.65 -20.46
CA VAL A 60 -8.03 1.21 -20.88
C VAL A 60 -8.69 0.36 -19.80
N PHE A 61 -7.95 -0.58 -19.20
CA PHE A 61 -8.46 -1.38 -18.09
C PHE A 61 -8.89 -0.50 -16.91
N VAL A 62 -8.02 0.42 -16.47
CA VAL A 62 -8.31 1.36 -15.38
C VAL A 62 -9.54 2.22 -15.68
N VAL A 63 -9.63 2.81 -16.86
CA VAL A 63 -10.77 3.65 -17.27
C VAL A 63 -12.05 2.81 -17.33
N SER A 64 -11.99 1.60 -17.89
CA SER A 64 -13.16 0.72 -17.99
C SER A 64 -13.70 0.31 -16.62
N VAL A 65 -12.80 -0.03 -15.68
CA VAL A 65 -13.15 -0.35 -14.30
C VAL A 65 -13.75 0.89 -13.62
N LEU A 66 -13.11 2.06 -13.76
CA LEU A 66 -13.59 3.30 -13.17
C LEU A 66 -14.99 3.68 -13.69
N VAL A 67 -15.23 3.59 -15.01
CA VAL A 67 -16.54 3.86 -15.61
C VAL A 67 -17.59 2.87 -15.10
N ALA A 68 -17.27 1.57 -15.05
CA ALA A 68 -18.19 0.56 -14.54
C ALA A 68 -18.58 0.84 -13.08
N LEU A 69 -17.62 1.27 -12.26
CA LEU A 69 -17.85 1.58 -10.86
C LEU A 69 -18.64 2.87 -10.66
N ILE A 70 -18.28 3.94 -11.36
CA ILE A 70 -19.04 5.20 -11.32
C ILE A 70 -20.48 4.96 -11.78
N SER A 71 -20.68 4.12 -12.79
CA SER A 71 -22.02 3.78 -13.29
C SER A 71 -22.80 2.87 -12.32
N SER A 72 -22.10 2.17 -11.42
CA SER A 72 -22.71 1.33 -10.38
C SER A 72 -23.03 2.12 -9.10
N LEU A 73 -22.56 3.36 -8.97
CA LEU A 73 -22.85 4.20 -7.81
C LEU A 73 -24.33 4.55 -7.78
N PRO A 74 -25.01 4.35 -6.63
CA PRO A 74 -26.38 4.82 -6.48
C PRO A 74 -26.42 6.34 -6.61
N SER A 75 -27.46 6.85 -7.28
CA SER A 75 -27.74 8.29 -7.34
C SER A 75 -27.87 8.86 -5.92
N LEU A 76 -27.55 10.15 -5.74
CA LEU A 76 -27.65 10.82 -4.44
C LEU A 76 -29.06 10.76 -3.84
N GLU A 77 -30.10 10.69 -4.66
CA GLU A 77 -31.49 10.53 -4.22
C GLU A 77 -31.78 9.11 -3.73
N SER A 78 -31.15 8.10 -4.35
CA SER A 78 -31.29 6.68 -3.97
C SER A 78 -30.35 6.23 -2.85
N ILE A 79 -29.37 7.05 -2.46
CA ILE A 79 -28.32 6.64 -1.53
C ILE A 79 -28.88 6.21 -0.16
N ASP A 80 -29.94 6.86 0.30
CA ASP A 80 -30.59 6.54 1.57
C ASP A 80 -31.29 5.18 1.55
N SER A 81 -31.83 4.81 0.38
CA SER A 81 -32.46 3.50 0.21
C SER A 81 -31.43 2.36 0.14
N ALA A 82 -30.22 2.65 -0.35
CA ALA A 82 -29.14 1.67 -0.45
C ALA A 82 -28.33 1.55 0.85
N ALA A 83 -28.11 2.68 1.54
CA ALA A 83 -27.32 2.78 2.77
C ALA A 83 -28.10 2.36 4.01
N THR A 84 -28.63 1.14 4.02
CA THR A 84 -29.35 0.59 5.18
C THR A 84 -28.42 -0.19 6.10
N ALA A 85 -28.74 -0.23 7.40
CA ALA A 85 -28.02 -1.06 8.37
C ALA A 85 -27.94 -2.54 7.92
N ARG A 86 -28.99 -3.02 7.24
CA ARG A 86 -29.08 -4.36 6.67
C ARG A 86 -28.04 -4.60 5.58
N THR A 87 -27.78 -3.63 4.72
CA THR A 87 -26.75 -3.72 3.66
C THR A 87 -25.37 -4.03 4.27
N PHE A 88 -25.06 -3.42 5.41
CA PHE A 88 -23.77 -3.60 6.06
C PHE A 88 -23.70 -4.83 6.97
N SER A 89 -24.80 -5.27 7.55
CA SER A 89 -24.82 -6.37 8.52
C SER A 89 -25.14 -7.74 7.90
N THR A 90 -25.69 -7.79 6.68
CA THR A 90 -26.04 -9.06 6.02
C THR A 90 -24.78 -9.73 5.46
N PRO A 91 -24.42 -10.95 5.90
CA PRO A 91 -23.27 -11.65 5.36
C PRO A 91 -23.53 -12.12 3.94
N MET A 92 -22.66 -11.73 3.00
CA MET A 92 -22.72 -12.18 1.60
C MET A 92 -22.37 -13.67 1.47
N PHE A 93 -21.54 -14.18 2.37
CA PHE A 93 -21.12 -15.58 2.43
C PHE A 93 -21.45 -16.17 3.80
N PRO A 94 -22.69 -16.68 4.00
CA PRO A 94 -23.13 -17.20 5.30
C PRO A 94 -22.29 -18.38 5.81
N SER A 95 -21.59 -19.09 4.91
CA SER A 95 -20.69 -20.19 5.26
C SER A 95 -19.43 -19.75 6.01
N VAL A 96 -18.99 -18.50 5.84
CA VAL A 96 -17.74 -17.98 6.43
C VAL A 96 -18.03 -17.13 7.68
N ALA A 97 -19.11 -16.34 7.64
CA ALA A 97 -19.52 -15.47 8.75
C ALA A 97 -21.05 -15.55 8.91
N PRO A 98 -21.58 -16.57 9.60
CA PRO A 98 -23.02 -16.72 9.78
C PRO A 98 -23.64 -15.59 10.61
N THR A 99 -22.85 -14.92 11.46
CA THR A 99 -23.35 -13.86 12.35
C THR A 99 -22.79 -12.47 12.00
N SER A 100 -23.57 -11.43 12.26
CA SER A 100 -23.13 -10.03 12.12
C SER A 100 -21.93 -9.69 13.01
N LEU A 101 -21.78 -10.38 14.14
CA LEU A 101 -20.63 -10.25 15.05
C LEU A 101 -19.35 -10.74 14.38
N GLU A 102 -19.37 -11.92 13.76
CA GLU A 102 -18.20 -12.47 13.05
C GLU A 102 -17.85 -11.62 11.83
N LEU A 103 -18.85 -11.17 11.07
CA LEU A 103 -18.63 -10.28 9.95
C LEU A 103 -17.97 -8.97 10.41
N GLY A 104 -18.48 -8.37 11.49
CA GLY A 104 -17.93 -7.16 12.08
C GLY A 104 -16.49 -7.34 12.59
N SER A 105 -16.22 -8.44 13.30
CA SER A 105 -14.89 -8.71 13.87
C SER A 105 -13.84 -9.01 12.81
N ILE A 106 -14.20 -9.73 11.73
CA ILE A 106 -13.33 -9.98 10.58
C ILE A 106 -12.96 -8.65 9.91
N ARG A 107 -13.94 -7.79 9.62
CA ARG A 107 -13.70 -6.48 8.99
C ARG A 107 -12.80 -5.59 9.86
N LEU A 108 -13.04 -5.55 11.17
CA LEU A 108 -12.21 -4.79 12.10
C LEU A 108 -10.78 -5.35 12.22
N SER A 109 -10.62 -6.67 12.10
CA SER A 109 -9.31 -7.31 12.11
C SER A 109 -8.51 -6.93 10.86
N PHE A 110 -9.14 -6.91 9.68
CA PHE A 110 -8.51 -6.38 8.46
C PHE A 110 -8.15 -4.91 8.58
N ALA A 111 -9.06 -4.07 9.08
CA ALA A 111 -8.78 -2.66 9.31
C ALA A 111 -7.60 -2.45 10.29
N SER A 112 -7.59 -3.19 11.39
CA SER A 112 -6.52 -3.15 12.38
C SER A 112 -5.18 -3.56 11.79
N ALA A 113 -5.12 -4.61 10.97
CA ALA A 113 -3.90 -5.04 10.30
C ALA A 113 -3.37 -3.96 9.34
N ILE A 114 -4.25 -3.31 8.58
CA ILE A 114 -3.89 -2.21 7.67
C ILE A 114 -3.33 -1.03 8.47
N PHE A 115 -4.05 -0.54 9.49
CA PHE A 115 -3.61 0.60 10.28
C PHE A 115 -2.34 0.30 11.09
N SER A 116 -2.20 -0.91 11.61
CA SER A 116 -0.97 -1.34 12.31
C SER A 116 0.21 -1.34 11.35
N THR A 117 0.02 -1.82 10.12
CA THR A 117 1.07 -1.80 9.09
C THR A 117 1.47 -0.36 8.77
N GLN A 118 0.51 0.54 8.57
CA GLN A 118 0.78 1.96 8.31
C GLN A 118 1.47 2.65 9.50
N TYR A 119 1.04 2.36 10.72
CA TYR A 119 1.66 2.87 11.93
C TYR A 119 3.12 2.40 12.07
N CYS A 120 3.38 1.10 11.84
CA CYS A 120 4.73 0.54 11.84
C CYS A 120 5.61 1.17 10.75
N LEU A 121 5.07 1.44 9.55
CA LEU A 121 5.79 2.11 8.47
C LEU A 121 6.08 3.58 8.77
N ALA A 122 5.17 4.28 9.45
CA ALA A 122 5.32 5.69 9.82
C ALA A 122 6.33 5.88 10.97
N THR A 123 6.35 4.95 11.93
CA THR A 123 7.24 5.00 13.11
C THR A 123 8.56 4.27 12.94
N GLY A 124 8.68 3.44 11.90
CA GLY A 124 9.87 2.66 11.60
C GLY A 124 11.08 3.50 11.19
N LYS A 125 12.20 2.81 10.96
CA LYS A 125 13.46 3.43 10.54
C LYS A 125 13.37 4.12 9.17
N GLY A 126 12.31 3.86 8.41
CA GLY A 126 12.14 4.31 7.03
C GLY A 126 12.89 3.43 6.03
N TRP A 127 12.84 3.78 4.75
CA TRP A 127 13.69 3.20 3.71
C TRP A 127 14.20 4.31 2.80
N THR A 128 15.29 4.05 2.09
CA THR A 128 15.83 4.98 1.10
C THR A 128 15.42 4.49 -0.29
N GLN A 129 14.74 5.35 -1.05
CA GLN A 129 14.35 5.04 -2.42
C GLN A 129 15.31 5.75 -3.38
N ARG A 130 15.89 5.00 -4.31
CA ARG A 130 16.64 5.56 -5.43
C ARG A 130 15.82 5.39 -6.71
N THR A 131 15.62 6.48 -7.44
CA THR A 131 15.01 6.44 -8.76
C THR A 131 16.01 5.85 -9.74
N ALA A 132 15.61 4.77 -10.43
CA ALA A 132 16.40 4.25 -11.54
C ALA A 132 16.27 5.23 -12.72
N TYR A 133 17.36 5.88 -13.09
CA TYR A 133 17.44 6.69 -14.29
C TYR A 133 18.00 5.85 -15.45
N LEU A 134 17.63 6.22 -16.69
CA LEU A 134 18.25 5.65 -17.89
C LEU A 134 19.77 5.92 -17.88
N PRO A 135 20.60 5.01 -18.40
CA PRO A 135 22.07 5.09 -18.34
C PRO A 135 22.69 6.33 -19.03
N HIS A 136 21.88 7.13 -19.74
CA HIS A 136 22.30 8.39 -20.38
C HIS A 136 21.51 9.61 -19.90
N SER A 137 20.75 9.47 -18.82
CA SER A 137 20.05 10.59 -18.22
C SER A 137 21.05 11.52 -17.53
N LYS A 138 21.02 12.82 -17.87
CA LYS A 138 21.75 13.87 -17.13
C LYS A 138 21.21 14.07 -15.70
N LEU A 139 20.16 13.35 -15.29
CA LEU A 139 19.56 13.46 -13.96
C LEU A 139 20.39 12.72 -12.91
N VAL A 140 20.76 13.44 -11.85
CA VAL A 140 21.49 12.90 -10.71
C VAL A 140 20.54 12.11 -9.81
N ALA A 141 20.83 10.83 -9.58
CA ALA A 141 20.13 9.97 -8.62
C ALA A 141 20.39 10.44 -7.18
N SER A 142 19.52 11.33 -6.67
CA SER A 142 19.49 11.65 -5.25
C SER A 142 18.72 10.58 -4.49
N PRO A 143 19.26 10.01 -3.41
CA PRO A 143 18.49 9.14 -2.52
C PRO A 143 17.35 9.96 -1.90
N ILE A 144 16.14 9.39 -1.91
CA ILE A 144 14.97 9.97 -1.25
C ILE A 144 14.72 9.16 0.01
N ASP A 145 14.97 9.77 1.17
CA ASP A 145 14.72 9.14 2.46
C ASP A 145 13.23 9.19 2.78
N MET A 146 12.59 8.02 2.67
CA MET A 146 11.18 7.81 3.02
C MET A 146 11.09 7.49 4.51
N LYS A 147 11.00 8.52 5.35
CA LYS A 147 10.87 8.41 6.81
C LYS A 147 9.73 9.28 7.35
N GLY A 148 9.09 8.79 8.42
CA GLY A 148 8.02 9.52 9.11
C GLY A 148 6.77 9.65 8.24
N TRP A 149 6.06 10.77 8.35
CA TRP A 149 4.81 11.00 7.61
C TRP A 149 4.96 10.94 6.08
N LYS A 150 6.18 11.15 5.55
CA LYS A 150 6.46 11.07 4.11
C LYS A 150 6.24 9.66 3.55
N THR A 151 6.31 8.61 4.38
CA THR A 151 6.00 7.24 3.96
C THR A 151 4.51 7.02 3.67
N LEU A 152 3.64 7.95 4.10
CA LEU A 152 2.20 7.92 3.87
C LEU A 152 1.78 8.71 2.62
N CYS A 153 2.67 9.50 2.02
CA CYS A 153 2.40 10.27 0.81
C CYS A 153 2.20 9.44 -0.47
N PRO A 154 2.80 8.24 -0.66
CA PRO A 154 2.55 7.45 -1.84
C PRO A 154 1.07 7.15 -2.03
N PHE A 155 0.58 7.23 -3.26
CA PHE A 155 -0.80 6.94 -3.61
C PHE A 155 -1.27 5.58 -3.07
N THR A 156 -0.38 4.58 -3.08
CA THR A 156 -0.60 3.26 -2.47
C THR A 156 -0.99 3.37 -0.99
N SER A 157 -0.28 4.18 -0.20
CA SER A 157 -0.57 4.37 1.23
C SER A 157 -1.94 5.02 1.44
N TRP A 158 -2.33 5.98 0.60
CA TRP A 158 -3.67 6.57 0.63
C TRP A 158 -4.77 5.55 0.34
N SER A 159 -4.61 4.73 -0.70
CA SER A 159 -5.58 3.69 -1.04
C SER A 159 -5.75 2.65 0.07
N TRP A 160 -4.64 2.23 0.70
CA TRP A 160 -4.70 1.34 1.86
C TRP A 160 -5.42 1.98 3.06
N ASN A 161 -5.17 3.26 3.35
CA ASN A 161 -5.87 3.95 4.43
C ASN A 161 -7.37 4.10 4.16
N LEU A 162 -7.77 4.43 2.93
CA LEU A 162 -9.19 4.49 2.54
C LEU A 162 -9.87 3.12 2.67
N LEU A 163 -9.19 2.05 2.23
CA LEU A 163 -9.66 0.68 2.38
C LEU A 163 -9.79 0.28 3.86
N GLY A 164 -8.78 0.59 4.68
CA GLY A 164 -8.79 0.33 6.12
C GLY A 164 -9.91 1.08 6.83
N LEU A 165 -10.14 2.35 6.49
CA LEU A 165 -11.23 3.16 7.03
C LEU A 165 -12.61 2.61 6.62
N SER A 166 -12.76 2.18 5.37
CA SER A 166 -13.97 1.52 4.89
C SER A 166 -14.27 0.24 5.68
N PHE A 167 -13.27 -0.65 5.85
CA PHE A 167 -13.43 -1.85 6.66
C PHE A 167 -13.74 -1.54 8.13
N ALA A 168 -13.10 -0.50 8.70
CA ALA A 168 -13.34 -0.09 10.08
C ALA A 168 -14.78 0.37 10.29
N LEU A 169 -15.29 1.27 9.42
CA LEU A 169 -16.66 1.76 9.50
C LEU A 169 -17.68 0.64 9.26
N ASN A 170 -17.48 -0.18 8.22
CA ASN A 170 -18.37 -1.30 7.91
C ASN A 170 -18.38 -2.37 9.01
N GLY A 171 -17.25 -2.58 9.68
CA GLY A 171 -17.13 -3.47 10.83
C GLY A 171 -17.82 -2.89 12.07
N ALA A 172 -17.62 -1.60 12.35
CA ALA A 172 -18.26 -0.90 13.45
C ALA A 172 -19.79 -0.88 13.30
N ILE A 173 -20.32 -0.60 12.09
CA ILE A 173 -21.77 -0.64 11.81
C ILE A 173 -22.34 -2.04 12.05
N ALA A 174 -21.67 -3.09 11.55
CA ALA A 174 -22.11 -4.47 11.76
C ALA A 174 -22.15 -4.86 13.25
N LEU A 175 -21.17 -4.41 14.04
CA LEU A 175 -21.18 -4.60 15.49
C LEU A 175 -22.27 -3.77 16.18
N SER A 176 -22.48 -2.51 15.79
CA SER A 176 -23.56 -1.67 16.34
C SER A 176 -24.92 -2.32 16.15
N VAL A 177 -25.19 -2.88 14.97
CA VAL A 177 -26.42 -3.65 14.68
C VAL A 177 -26.51 -4.88 15.58
N HIS A 178 -25.42 -5.65 15.72
CA HIS A 178 -25.41 -6.84 16.57
C HIS A 178 -25.71 -6.52 18.05
N PHE A 179 -25.20 -5.41 18.57
CA PHE A 179 -25.47 -4.95 19.94
C PHE A 179 -26.79 -4.20 20.11
N GLY A 180 -27.64 -4.15 19.08
CA GLY A 180 -28.93 -3.46 19.12
C GLY A 180 -28.84 -1.93 19.18
N ARG A 181 -27.69 -1.35 18.82
CA ARG A 181 -27.44 0.10 18.77
C ARG A 181 -27.77 0.72 17.42
N GLU A 182 -28.90 0.31 16.84
CA GLU A 182 -29.40 0.86 15.58
C GLU A 182 -29.96 2.29 15.75
N ASP A 183 -30.29 2.67 16.99
CA ASP A 183 -30.71 4.02 17.38
C ASP A 183 -29.64 5.08 17.01
N ILE A 184 -28.35 4.77 17.21
CA ILE A 184 -27.25 5.68 16.85
C ILE A 184 -27.17 5.87 15.33
N LEU A 185 -27.34 4.77 14.58
CA LEU A 185 -27.25 4.75 13.12
C LEU A 185 -28.44 5.48 12.46
N THR A 186 -29.64 5.32 13.02
CA THR A 186 -30.86 6.01 12.57
C THR A 186 -30.84 7.49 12.91
N SER A 187 -30.25 7.87 14.05
CA SER A 187 -30.03 9.27 14.43
C SER A 187 -28.98 9.98 13.55
N HIS A 188 -28.00 9.23 13.04
CA HIS A 188 -26.88 9.76 12.24
C HIS A 188 -26.75 9.07 10.87
N PRO A 189 -27.67 9.33 9.92
CA PRO A 189 -27.69 8.65 8.61
C PRO A 189 -26.43 8.91 7.76
N TRP A 190 -25.70 9.99 8.03
CA TRP A 190 -24.44 10.31 7.35
C TRP A 190 -23.35 9.26 7.58
N ILE A 191 -23.39 8.50 8.69
CA ILE A 191 -22.45 7.40 8.96
C ILE A 191 -22.62 6.29 7.91
N LEU A 192 -23.87 5.88 7.68
CA LEU A 192 -24.21 4.84 6.69
C LEU A 192 -23.87 5.29 5.28
N ARG A 193 -24.17 6.54 4.92
CA ARG A 193 -23.81 7.13 3.62
C ARG A 193 -22.29 7.16 3.42
N SER A 194 -21.55 7.63 4.42
CA SER A 194 -20.09 7.74 4.35
C SER A 194 -19.45 6.36 4.23
N ALA A 195 -19.95 5.37 4.96
CA ALA A 195 -19.48 3.99 4.88
C ALA A 195 -19.71 3.39 3.48
N LEU A 196 -20.88 3.63 2.89
CA LEU A 196 -21.20 3.19 1.52
C LEU A 196 -20.23 3.83 0.51
N ILE A 197 -20.10 5.15 0.55
CA ILE A 197 -19.23 5.90 -0.37
C ILE A 197 -17.77 5.47 -0.21
N LEU A 198 -17.28 5.32 1.02
CA LEU A 198 -15.91 4.87 1.28
C LEU A 198 -15.66 3.45 0.79
N PHE A 199 -16.64 2.57 0.88
CA PHE A 199 -16.53 1.21 0.33
C PHE A 199 -16.48 1.22 -1.20
N GLU A 200 -17.41 1.94 -1.82
CA GLU A 200 -17.51 2.04 -3.29
C GLU A 200 -16.30 2.74 -3.91
N ILE A 201 -15.64 3.67 -3.20
CA ILE A 201 -14.41 4.32 -3.69
C ILE A 201 -13.16 3.51 -3.32
N GLY A 202 -13.12 2.98 -2.09
CA GLY A 202 -11.94 2.35 -1.51
C GLY A 202 -11.56 1.04 -2.19
N ALA A 203 -12.53 0.17 -2.48
CA ALA A 203 -12.27 -1.11 -3.13
C ALA A 203 -11.68 -0.93 -4.54
N PRO A 204 -12.26 -0.10 -5.42
CA PRO A 204 -11.65 0.23 -6.71
C PRO A 204 -10.26 0.82 -6.66
N ALA A 205 -10.04 1.78 -5.77
CA ALA A 205 -8.76 2.43 -5.63
C ALA A 205 -7.69 1.38 -5.26
N ALA A 206 -8.00 0.48 -4.33
CA ALA A 206 -7.12 -0.61 -3.95
C ALA A 206 -6.86 -1.60 -5.10
N MET A 207 -7.89 -1.98 -5.86
CA MET A 207 -7.74 -2.87 -7.04
C MET A 207 -6.88 -2.22 -8.13
N LEU A 208 -7.07 -0.92 -8.38
CA LEU A 208 -6.31 -0.15 -9.35
C LEU A 208 -4.84 -0.06 -8.94
N VAL A 209 -4.57 0.29 -7.69
CA VAL A 209 -3.19 0.32 -7.14
C VAL A 209 -2.54 -1.05 -7.24
N SER A 210 -3.25 -2.11 -6.84
CA SER A 210 -2.75 -3.48 -6.92
C SER A 210 -2.40 -3.86 -8.37
N SER A 211 -3.27 -3.52 -9.32
CA SER A 211 -3.06 -3.77 -10.74
C SER A 211 -1.85 -2.99 -11.29
N VAL A 212 -1.72 -1.70 -10.95
CA VAL A 212 -0.58 -0.87 -11.35
C VAL A 212 0.72 -1.43 -10.78
N ILE A 213 0.75 -1.81 -9.51
CA ILE A 213 1.94 -2.40 -8.88
C ILE A 213 2.31 -3.70 -9.61
N ARG A 214 1.34 -4.60 -9.81
CA ARG A 214 1.58 -5.92 -10.40
C ARG A 214 1.99 -5.87 -11.86
N TYR A 215 1.37 -5.01 -12.67
CA TYR A 215 1.56 -5.02 -14.13
C TYR A 215 2.47 -3.91 -14.64
N ALA A 216 2.61 -2.79 -13.93
CA ALA A 216 3.48 -1.69 -14.38
C ALA A 216 4.81 -1.62 -13.60
N ILE A 217 4.78 -1.87 -12.29
CA ILE A 217 5.97 -1.70 -11.43
C ILE A 217 6.79 -2.98 -11.35
N TRP A 218 6.16 -4.12 -11.05
CA TRP A 218 6.87 -5.37 -10.79
C TRP A 218 7.68 -5.90 -11.99
N PRO A 219 7.17 -5.89 -13.24
CA PRO A 219 7.95 -6.35 -14.39
C PRO A 219 9.22 -5.54 -14.59
N ARG A 220 9.18 -4.23 -14.31
CA ARG A 220 10.35 -3.35 -14.41
C ARG A 220 11.38 -3.64 -13.33
N ALA A 221 10.94 -3.86 -12.10
CA ALA A 221 11.81 -4.20 -10.98
C ALA A 221 12.55 -5.53 -11.23
N LEU A 222 11.85 -6.52 -11.82
CA LEU A 222 12.45 -7.80 -12.19
C LEU A 222 13.42 -7.69 -13.37
N SER A 223 13.10 -6.89 -14.40
CA SER A 223 13.99 -6.72 -15.55
C SER A 223 15.28 -5.97 -15.21
N SER A 224 15.26 -5.06 -14.22
CA SER A 224 16.45 -4.30 -13.79
C SER A 224 17.45 -5.08 -12.94
N GLY A 225 17.10 -6.29 -12.49
CA GLY A 225 17.96 -7.15 -11.67
C GLY A 225 18.61 -8.30 -12.44
N GLY A 226 18.41 -8.39 -13.76
CA GLY A 226 19.05 -9.39 -14.59
C GLY A 226 20.55 -9.11 -14.71
N PRO A 227 21.43 -10.11 -14.54
CA PRO A 227 22.83 -9.96 -14.89
C PRO A 227 22.91 -9.75 -16.40
N GLU A 228 23.27 -8.54 -16.84
CA GLU A 228 23.86 -8.38 -18.17
C GLU A 228 25.23 -9.07 -18.13
N SER A 229 25.20 -10.35 -18.50
CA SER A 229 26.29 -11.08 -19.14
C SER A 229 26.49 -10.60 -20.56
#